data_AF-A0A2U1B2Z6-F1
#
_entry.id   AF-A0A2U1B2Z6-F1
#
_cell.length_a   1.000
_cell.length_b   1.000
_cell.length_c   1.000
_cell.angle_alpha   90.00
_cell.angle_beta   90.00
_cell.angle_gamma   90.00
#
_symmetry.space_group_name_H-M   'P 1'
#
loop_
_entity.id
_entity.type
_entity.pdbx_description
1 polymer ?
#
loop_
_entity_poly.entity_id
_entity_poly.type
_entity_poly.pdbx_seq_one_letter_code
_entity_poly.pdbx_strand_id
1 'polypeptide(L)'
;MKIKLALFLSLLFFASCSSLRTRNIVYFSDLEQKPLITESIEIKRLTIKPGDLLAIEVLTPNMETNMLFNRGIIMEEGAGGQMMRQQGNQNEGYLVDTRGTIDFPVLGTMPVNGMTTEQLRDSILLRVKEYVQDPIVKVRLQNFRFTMMGETGPAVVEVPADNEDVNLLEGLAMAGGISIYGKMENVLVIREQNGERTMARLNLNSKEILNSPYFFLQQNDIVYVEPDKAKVTGTSFIRRNWGFAAGIVSSAWVLYQLLK
;
A
#
# COMPACT_ATOMS: atom_id res chain seq x y z
N MET A 1 -34.16 50.59 25.32
CA MET A 1 -34.59 49.34 24.63
C MET A 1 -33.86 49.08 23.31
N LYS A 2 -33.68 50.08 22.43
CA LYS A 2 -33.04 49.90 21.10
C LYS A 2 -31.62 49.31 21.14
N ILE A 3 -30.78 49.72 22.10
CA ILE A 3 -29.41 49.20 22.28
C ILE A 3 -29.39 47.74 22.76
N LYS A 4 -30.29 47.34 23.67
CA LYS A 4 -30.40 45.95 24.14
C LYS A 4 -30.88 45.01 23.03
N LEU A 5 -31.79 45.50 22.18
CA LEU A 5 -32.28 44.78 21.00
C LEU A 5 -31.18 44.61 19.93
N ALA A 6 -30.36 45.64 19.69
CA ALA A 6 -29.23 45.57 18.76
C ALA A 6 -28.12 44.60 19.24
N LEU A 7 -27.82 44.59 20.54
CA LEU A 7 -26.88 43.62 21.15
C LEU A 7 -27.40 42.19 21.05
N PHE A 8 -28.70 41.97 21.29
CA PHE A 8 -29.33 40.65 21.17
C PHE A 8 -29.35 40.15 19.71
N LEU A 9 -29.62 41.04 18.75
CA LEU A 9 -29.60 40.72 17.32
C LEU A 9 -28.17 40.44 16.82
N SER A 10 -27.17 41.17 17.33
CA SER A 10 -25.75 40.88 17.06
C SER A 10 -25.33 39.52 17.61
N LEU A 11 -25.80 39.12 18.79
CA LEU A 11 -25.52 37.82 19.39
C LEU A 11 -26.12 36.66 18.55
N LEU A 12 -27.31 36.86 17.98
CA LEU A 12 -27.95 35.92 17.05
C LEU A 12 -27.18 35.78 15.72
N PHE A 13 -26.53 36.84 15.23
CA PHE A 13 -25.66 36.79 14.06
C PHE A 13 -24.37 35.98 14.31
N PHE A 14 -23.84 35.98 15.53
CA PHE A 14 -22.70 35.12 15.91
C PHE A 14 -23.10 33.67 16.24
N ALA A 15 -24.40 33.38 16.42
CA ALA A 15 -24.92 32.04 16.67
C ALA A 15 -25.11 31.20 15.39
N SER A 16 -24.84 31.74 14.20
CA SER A 16 -24.76 30.97 12.96
C SER A 16 -23.45 30.16 12.93
N CYS A 17 -23.37 29.19 13.83
CA CYS A 17 -22.28 28.24 13.90
C CYS A 17 -22.35 27.38 12.64
N SER A 18 -21.31 27.50 11.80
CA SER A 18 -21.12 26.71 10.58
C SER A 18 -21.56 25.27 10.77
N SER A 19 -22.56 24.84 9.98
CA SER A 19 -23.02 23.46 9.89
C SER A 19 -21.82 22.49 9.94
N LEU A 20 -21.77 21.71 11.02
CA LEU A 20 -20.86 20.57 11.15
C LEU A 20 -21.30 19.53 10.11
N ARG A 21 -20.81 19.65 8.88
CA ARG A 21 -20.99 18.62 7.85
C ARG A 21 -20.42 17.32 8.41
N THR A 22 -21.30 16.35 8.68
CA THR A 22 -20.90 15.00 9.09
C THR A 22 -20.15 14.36 7.93
N ARG A 23 -18.95 13.85 8.21
CA ARG A 23 -18.12 13.19 7.19
C ARG A 23 -18.51 11.73 7.06
N ASN A 24 -18.33 11.21 5.85
CA ASN A 24 -18.52 9.80 5.60
C ASN A 24 -17.24 9.02 5.91
N ILE A 25 -17.27 8.26 7.00
CA ILE A 25 -16.17 7.42 7.47
C ILE A 25 -16.43 5.93 7.24
N VAL A 26 -17.43 5.60 6.42
CA VAL A 26 -17.86 4.23 6.19
C VAL A 26 -17.37 3.78 4.81
N TYR A 27 -16.64 2.67 4.78
CA TYR A 27 -16.25 2.02 3.52
C TYR A 27 -17.50 1.59 2.75
N PHE A 28 -17.50 1.74 1.43
CA PHE A 28 -18.58 1.27 0.55
C PHE A 28 -19.99 1.74 0.98
N SER A 29 -20.13 3.03 1.28
CA SER A 29 -21.40 3.61 1.72
C SER A 29 -22.48 3.62 0.64
N ASP A 30 -22.09 3.46 -0.62
CA ASP A 30 -22.98 3.36 -1.77
C ASP A 30 -23.38 1.91 -2.10
N LEU A 31 -22.92 0.93 -1.31
CA LEU A 31 -23.25 -0.47 -1.54
C LEU A 31 -24.73 -0.73 -1.21
N GLU A 32 -25.40 -1.45 -2.11
CA GLU A 32 -26.79 -1.86 -1.89
C GLU A 32 -26.89 -2.84 -0.71
N GLN A 33 -27.91 -2.66 0.14
CA GLN A 33 -28.17 -3.56 1.28
C GLN A 33 -28.86 -4.86 0.85
N LYS A 34 -28.28 -5.55 -0.14
CA LYS A 34 -28.74 -6.87 -0.58
C LYS A 34 -27.95 -7.96 0.15
N PRO A 35 -28.58 -9.09 0.50
CA PRO A 35 -27.91 -10.18 1.22
C PRO A 35 -26.78 -10.85 0.40
N LEU A 36 -26.85 -10.77 -0.93
CA LEU A 36 -25.82 -11.25 -1.83
C LEU A 36 -25.75 -10.35 -3.07
N ILE A 37 -24.53 -9.97 -3.45
CA ILE A 37 -24.21 -9.24 -4.68
C ILE A 37 -23.15 -10.08 -5.40
N THR A 38 -23.39 -10.37 -6.68
CA THR A 38 -22.48 -11.15 -7.53
C THR A 38 -22.14 -10.32 -8.76
N GLU A 39 -20.85 -10.08 -8.97
CA GLU A 39 -20.32 -9.33 -10.10
C GLU A 39 -19.20 -10.15 -10.77
N SER A 40 -19.12 -10.10 -12.10
CA SER A 40 -18.01 -10.71 -12.83
C SER A 40 -16.79 -9.81 -12.75
N ILE A 41 -15.66 -10.34 -12.28
CA ILE A 41 -14.41 -9.59 -12.14
C ILE A 41 -13.38 -10.04 -13.17
N GLU A 42 -12.67 -9.10 -13.75
CA GLU A 42 -11.45 -9.39 -14.51
C GLU A 42 -10.27 -9.49 -13.53
N ILE A 43 -9.69 -10.68 -13.39
CA ILE A 43 -8.57 -10.91 -12.48
C ILE A 43 -7.29 -10.38 -13.14
N LYS A 44 -6.90 -9.16 -12.78
CA LYS A 44 -5.62 -8.58 -13.20
C LYS A 44 -4.52 -9.00 -12.24
N ARG A 45 -3.67 -9.91 -12.71
CA ARG A 45 -2.54 -10.43 -11.92
C ARG A 45 -1.33 -9.51 -11.98
N LEU A 46 -0.53 -9.54 -10.92
CA LEU A 46 0.79 -8.91 -10.93
C LEU A 46 1.65 -9.49 -12.06
N THR A 47 2.40 -8.62 -12.73
CA THR A 47 3.36 -8.99 -13.76
C THR A 47 4.73 -8.50 -13.38
N ILE A 48 5.74 -9.29 -13.75
CA ILE A 48 7.15 -9.05 -13.48
C ILE A 48 7.61 -7.83 -14.28
N LYS A 49 8.39 -6.95 -13.65
CA LYS A 49 8.92 -5.71 -14.21
C LYS A 49 10.41 -5.54 -13.93
N PRO A 50 11.11 -4.67 -14.67
CA PRO A 50 12.48 -4.26 -14.34
C PRO A 50 12.61 -3.78 -12.89
N GLY A 51 13.64 -4.25 -12.19
CA GLY A 51 13.88 -3.94 -10.78
C GLY A 51 13.22 -4.91 -9.78
N ASP A 52 12.39 -5.83 -10.25
CA ASP A 52 11.87 -6.92 -9.42
C ASP A 52 12.98 -7.90 -9.06
N LEU A 53 12.91 -8.48 -7.86
CA LEU A 53 13.82 -9.51 -7.38
C LEU A 53 13.05 -10.81 -7.25
N LEU A 54 13.40 -11.81 -8.05
CA LEU A 54 12.68 -13.08 -8.10
C LEU A 54 13.42 -14.17 -7.32
N ALA A 55 12.73 -14.89 -6.45
CA ALA A 55 13.23 -16.17 -5.94
C ALA A 55 12.84 -17.26 -6.93
N ILE A 56 13.82 -17.95 -7.49
CA ILE A 56 13.56 -19.10 -8.36
C ILE A 56 14.30 -20.29 -7.78
N GLU A 57 13.55 -21.35 -7.49
CA GLU A 57 14.06 -22.61 -6.96
C GLU A 57 13.65 -23.75 -7.90
N VAL A 58 14.64 -24.55 -8.31
CA VAL A 58 14.44 -25.75 -9.11
C VAL A 58 14.83 -26.96 -8.28
N LEU A 59 13.84 -27.79 -7.95
CA LEU A 59 14.01 -29.01 -7.17
C LEU A 59 13.88 -30.22 -8.09
N THR A 60 14.84 -31.12 -8.01
CA THR A 60 14.85 -32.41 -8.71
C THR A 60 15.19 -33.53 -7.71
N PRO A 61 14.88 -34.79 -8.04
CA PRO A 61 15.25 -35.93 -7.20
C PRO A 61 16.76 -36.11 -7.01
N ASN A 62 17.59 -35.56 -7.90
CA ASN A 62 19.05 -35.64 -7.82
C ASN A 62 19.64 -34.32 -7.26
N MET A 63 20.37 -34.43 -6.16
CA MET A 63 20.99 -33.28 -5.50
C MET A 63 22.05 -32.58 -6.35
N GLU A 64 22.86 -33.33 -7.11
CA GLU A 64 23.92 -32.74 -7.95
C GLU A 64 23.31 -31.88 -9.06
N THR A 65 22.19 -32.34 -9.61
CA THR A 65 21.43 -31.62 -10.62
C THR A 65 20.82 -30.33 -10.05
N ASN A 66 20.38 -30.32 -8.79
CA ASN A 66 19.85 -29.12 -8.14
C ASN A 66 20.90 -28.00 -8.06
N MET A 67 22.19 -28.35 -7.93
CA MET A 67 23.28 -27.38 -7.89
C MET A 67 23.52 -26.67 -9.23
N LEU A 68 23.13 -27.29 -10.34
CA LEU A 68 23.27 -26.68 -11.67
C LEU A 68 22.30 -25.52 -11.87
N PHE A 69 21.11 -25.58 -11.27
CA PHE A 69 20.03 -24.63 -11.51
C PHE A 69 19.82 -23.60 -10.38
N ASN A 70 20.30 -23.88 -9.17
CA ASN A 70 20.12 -22.99 -8.01
C ASN A 70 21.43 -22.25 -7.67
N ARG A 71 21.41 -20.92 -7.69
CA ARG A 71 22.53 -20.08 -7.24
C ARG A 71 22.70 -20.22 -5.71
N GLY A 72 23.93 -20.38 -5.24
CA GLY A 72 24.25 -20.35 -3.80
C GLY A 72 24.31 -21.69 -3.07
N ILE A 73 24.44 -22.83 -3.75
CA ILE A 73 24.91 -24.05 -3.09
C ILE A 73 26.43 -24.07 -3.16
N ILE A 74 27.10 -23.44 -2.20
CA ILE A 74 28.55 -23.66 -1.97
C ILE A 74 28.65 -24.84 -0.99
N MET A 75 29.18 -25.97 -1.47
CA MET A 75 29.65 -27.04 -0.58
C MET A 75 31.03 -26.62 -0.06
N GLU A 76 31.12 -26.17 1.19
CA GLU A 76 32.42 -25.95 1.84
C GLU A 76 32.86 -27.26 2.52
N GLU A 77 33.97 -27.82 2.05
CA GLU A 77 34.56 -29.05 2.61
C GLU A 77 35.31 -28.71 3.91
N GLY A 78 34.57 -28.63 5.01
CA GLY A 78 35.12 -28.47 6.36
C GLY A 78 35.52 -29.81 6.98
N ALA A 79 36.74 -29.88 7.50
CA ALA A 79 37.28 -31.03 8.24
C ALA A 79 36.55 -31.25 9.58
N GLY A 80 35.37 -31.88 9.54
CA GLY A 80 34.61 -32.19 10.75
C GLY A 80 33.13 -32.44 10.55
N GLY A 81 32.77 -33.42 9.72
CA GLY A 81 31.38 -33.90 9.60
C GLY A 81 30.50 -33.04 8.69
N GLN A 82 29.73 -33.74 7.85
CA GLN A 82 28.76 -33.13 6.93
C GLN A 82 27.64 -32.42 7.71
N MET A 83 27.79 -31.11 7.91
CA MET A 83 26.65 -30.21 8.09
C MET A 83 26.50 -29.39 6.82
N MET A 84 25.43 -29.63 6.08
CA MET A 84 25.00 -28.79 4.97
C MET A 84 24.55 -27.44 5.54
N ARG A 85 25.47 -26.47 5.63
CA ARG A 85 25.09 -25.07 5.87
C ARG A 85 24.92 -24.44 4.50
N GLN A 86 23.68 -24.12 4.16
CA GLN A 86 23.33 -23.33 2.99
C GLN A 86 23.85 -21.89 3.23
N GLN A 87 25.15 -21.70 3.00
CA GLN A 87 25.86 -20.43 3.12
C GLN A 87 26.18 -19.87 1.72
N GLY A 88 25.33 -20.13 0.74
CA GLY A 88 25.18 -19.15 -0.33
C GLY A 88 24.20 -18.09 0.13
N ASN A 89 24.45 -16.87 -0.31
CA ASN A 89 23.57 -15.73 -0.12
C ASN A 89 22.20 -16.05 -0.74
N GLN A 90 21.32 -16.77 -0.04
CA GLN A 90 19.94 -17.06 -0.48
C GLN A 90 19.10 -15.78 -0.64
N ASN A 91 19.66 -14.65 -0.25
CA ASN A 91 19.14 -13.32 -0.49
C ASN A 91 19.50 -12.75 -1.86
N GLU A 92 20.31 -13.42 -2.67
CA GLU A 92 20.58 -13.03 -4.06
C GLU A 92 19.55 -13.69 -4.99
N GLY A 93 18.31 -13.20 -4.94
CA GLY A 93 17.33 -13.49 -5.97
C GLY A 93 17.79 -13.03 -7.37
N TYR A 94 17.02 -13.37 -8.38
CA TYR A 94 17.23 -12.96 -9.76
C TYR A 94 16.68 -11.55 -9.96
N LEU A 95 17.57 -10.57 -10.03
CA LEU A 95 17.21 -9.18 -10.33
C LEU A 95 16.84 -9.06 -11.81
N VAL A 96 15.64 -8.56 -12.09
CA VAL A 96 15.20 -8.27 -13.45
C VAL A 96 15.89 -7.00 -13.93
N ASP A 97 16.67 -7.12 -15.00
CA ASP A 97 17.43 -6.01 -15.56
C ASP A 97 16.53 -4.97 -16.27
N THR A 98 17.14 -3.87 -16.72
CA THR A 98 16.44 -2.79 -17.43
C THR A 98 15.85 -3.21 -18.77
N ARG A 99 16.31 -4.34 -19.34
CA ARG A 99 15.77 -4.93 -20.57
C ARG A 99 14.62 -5.90 -20.27
N GLY A 100 14.31 -6.14 -18.99
CA GLY A 100 13.25 -7.05 -18.59
C GLY A 100 13.66 -8.52 -18.62
N THR A 101 14.95 -8.80 -18.43
CA THR A 101 15.53 -10.15 -18.51
C THR A 101 16.22 -10.54 -17.19
N ILE A 102 16.42 -11.84 -16.98
CA ILE A 102 17.24 -12.40 -15.89
C ILE A 102 18.30 -13.34 -16.47
N ASP A 103 19.44 -13.45 -15.81
CA ASP A 103 20.45 -14.46 -16.11
C ASP A 103 20.26 -15.68 -15.20
N PHE A 104 19.76 -16.76 -15.79
CA PHE A 104 19.45 -18.00 -15.09
C PHE A 104 20.52 -19.08 -15.39
N PRO A 105 21.02 -19.82 -14.37
CA PRO A 105 21.99 -20.89 -14.58
C PRO A 105 21.51 -21.91 -15.62
N VAL A 106 22.43 -22.40 -16.45
CA VAL A 106 22.19 -23.36 -17.55
C VAL A 106 21.35 -22.80 -18.71
N LEU A 107 20.26 -22.08 -18.42
CA LEU A 107 19.33 -21.55 -19.43
C LEU A 107 19.76 -20.19 -20.01
N GLY A 108 20.74 -19.53 -19.39
CA GLY A 108 21.25 -18.23 -19.83
C GLY A 108 20.26 -17.09 -19.61
N THR A 109 20.32 -16.08 -20.46
CA THR A 109 19.47 -14.90 -20.38
C THR A 109 18.04 -15.22 -20.82
N MET A 110 17.06 -14.91 -19.97
CA MET A 110 15.64 -15.18 -20.21
C MET A 110 14.81 -13.90 -20.11
N PRO A 111 13.92 -13.61 -21.09
CA PRO A 111 12.96 -12.52 -20.97
C PRO A 111 11.86 -12.89 -19.98
N VAL A 112 11.58 -12.00 -19.03
CA VAL A 112 10.59 -12.21 -17.97
C VAL A 112 9.60 -11.05 -17.83
N ASN A 113 9.90 -9.88 -18.42
CA ASN A 113 9.06 -8.70 -18.33
C ASN A 113 7.66 -8.95 -18.89
N GLY A 114 6.64 -8.54 -18.13
CA GLY A 114 5.23 -8.74 -18.45
C GLY A 114 4.70 -10.15 -18.18
N MET A 115 5.55 -11.10 -17.78
CA MET A 115 5.10 -12.43 -17.37
C MET A 115 4.55 -12.39 -15.95
N THR A 116 3.57 -13.23 -15.64
CA THR A 116 3.28 -13.60 -14.26
C THR A 116 4.34 -14.57 -13.73
N THR A 117 4.45 -14.71 -12.42
CA THR A 117 5.31 -15.71 -11.76
C THR A 117 4.96 -17.13 -12.20
N GLU A 118 3.68 -17.43 -12.41
CA GLU A 118 3.20 -18.70 -12.97
C GLU A 118 3.67 -18.93 -14.41
N GLN A 119 3.57 -17.90 -15.26
CA GLN A 119 4.05 -17.99 -16.65
C GLN A 119 5.56 -18.20 -16.70
N LEU A 120 6.31 -17.52 -15.83
CA LEU A 120 7.75 -17.73 -15.71
C LEU A 120 8.08 -19.14 -15.20
N ARG A 121 7.35 -19.62 -14.19
CA ARG A 121 7.49 -21.00 -13.67
C ARG A 121 7.33 -22.01 -14.81
N ASP A 122 6.26 -21.89 -15.60
CA ASP A 122 5.97 -22.82 -16.69
C ASP A 122 7.03 -22.74 -17.81
N SER A 123 7.49 -21.52 -18.10
CA SER A 123 8.57 -21.24 -19.06
C SER A 123 9.91 -21.87 -18.65
N ILE A 124 10.24 -21.84 -17.35
CA ILE A 124 11.45 -22.48 -16.80
C ILE A 124 11.25 -23.99 -16.76
N LEU A 125 10.11 -24.47 -16.28
CA LEU A 125 9.79 -25.89 -16.20
C LEU A 125 9.95 -26.59 -17.55
N LEU A 126 9.44 -25.97 -18.63
CA LEU A 126 9.53 -26.51 -19.97
C LEU A 126 10.99 -26.67 -20.44
N ARG A 127 11.85 -25.69 -20.16
CA ARG A 127 13.27 -25.72 -20.55
C ARG A 127 14.10 -26.65 -19.67
N VAL A 128 13.84 -26.68 -18.37
CA VAL A 128 14.59 -27.53 -17.41
C VAL A 128 14.33 -29.02 -17.67
N LYS A 129 13.13 -29.39 -18.15
CA LYS A 129 12.79 -30.77 -18.52
C LYS A 129 13.68 -31.38 -19.61
N GLU A 130 14.38 -30.58 -20.39
CA GLU A 130 15.36 -31.09 -21.38
C GLU A 130 16.63 -31.64 -20.72
N TYR A 131 16.90 -31.24 -19.47
CA TYR A 131 18.13 -31.58 -18.75
C TYR A 131 17.89 -32.56 -17.60
N VAL A 132 16.68 -32.60 -17.03
CA VAL A 132 16.38 -33.32 -15.78
C VAL A 132 15.00 -33.95 -15.81
N GLN A 133 14.84 -35.09 -15.14
CA GLN A 133 13.55 -35.75 -14.97
C GLN A 133 12.79 -35.19 -13.76
N ASP A 134 11.48 -35.02 -13.93
CA ASP A 134 10.52 -34.57 -12.91
C ASP A 134 10.95 -33.35 -12.08
N PRO A 135 11.35 -32.22 -12.72
CA PRO A 135 11.65 -30.99 -11.98
C PRO A 135 10.40 -30.35 -11.38
N ILE A 136 10.56 -29.78 -10.20
CA ILE A 136 9.61 -28.88 -9.54
C ILE A 136 10.21 -27.48 -9.55
N VAL A 137 9.51 -26.52 -10.15
CA VAL A 137 9.95 -25.13 -10.20
C VAL A 137 9.06 -24.28 -9.31
N LYS A 138 9.68 -23.45 -8.47
CA LYS A 138 9.00 -22.40 -7.71
C LYS A 138 9.54 -21.05 -8.13
N VAL A 139 8.64 -20.11 -8.34
CA VAL A 139 8.95 -18.71 -8.64
C VAL A 139 8.16 -17.86 -7.66
N ARG A 140 8.81 -16.87 -7.04
CA ARG A 140 8.20 -15.89 -6.14
C ARG A 140 8.80 -14.51 -6.34
N LEU A 141 8.02 -13.47 -6.10
CA LEU A 141 8.54 -12.10 -6.00
C LEU A 141 9.02 -11.81 -4.57
N GLN A 142 10.31 -11.51 -4.40
CA GLN A 142 10.93 -11.32 -3.06
C GLN A 142 10.82 -9.90 -2.53
N ASN A 143 10.89 -8.89 -3.40
CA ASN A 143 11.03 -7.50 -2.98
C ASN A 143 9.73 -6.70 -3.09
N PHE A 144 8.56 -7.34 -3.09
CA PHE A 144 7.30 -6.63 -3.20
C PHE A 144 7.08 -5.72 -1.98
N ARG A 145 7.07 -4.41 -2.21
CA ARG A 145 6.82 -3.40 -1.19
C ARG A 145 6.06 -2.20 -1.76
N PHE A 146 5.36 -1.50 -0.87
CA PHE A 146 4.72 -0.22 -1.17
C PHE A 146 4.88 0.72 0.02
N THR A 147 4.65 2.01 -0.19
CA THR A 147 4.79 3.03 0.85
C THR A 147 3.45 3.62 1.22
N MET A 148 3.17 3.70 2.51
CA MET A 148 1.96 4.28 3.09
C MET A 148 2.33 5.60 3.77
N MET A 149 1.55 6.65 3.53
CA MET A 149 1.79 7.99 4.04
C MET A 149 0.50 8.74 4.40
N GLY A 150 0.63 9.75 5.25
CA GLY A 150 -0.48 10.61 5.65
C GLY A 150 -1.28 10.00 6.82
N GLU A 151 -2.60 10.02 6.72
CA GLU A 151 -3.48 9.54 7.80
C GLU A 151 -3.60 8.01 7.91
N THR A 152 -2.66 7.28 7.32
CA THR A 152 -2.43 5.84 7.56
C THR A 152 -1.12 5.59 8.32
N GLY A 153 -0.38 6.65 8.67
CA GLY A 153 0.96 6.57 9.24
C GLY A 153 2.05 6.42 8.17
N PRO A 154 3.28 6.90 8.42
CA PRO A 154 4.41 6.69 7.52
C PRO A 154 4.95 5.27 7.71
N ALA A 155 4.84 4.43 6.69
CA ALA A 155 5.40 3.08 6.71
C ALA A 155 5.82 2.64 5.31
N VAL A 156 6.94 1.93 5.22
CA VAL A 156 7.23 1.07 4.07
C VAL A 156 6.71 -0.30 4.46
N VAL A 157 5.77 -0.82 3.67
CA VAL A 157 5.15 -2.13 3.91
C VAL A 157 5.80 -3.13 2.96
N GLU A 158 6.45 -4.12 3.54
CA GLU A 158 6.99 -5.27 2.81
C GLU A 158 5.94 -6.37 2.78
N VAL A 159 5.67 -6.86 1.58
CA VAL A 159 4.71 -7.94 1.34
C VAL A 159 5.43 -9.28 1.45
N PRO A 160 4.91 -10.23 2.24
CA PRO A 160 5.43 -11.59 2.28
C PRO A 160 5.51 -12.21 0.88
N ALA A 161 6.61 -12.90 0.58
CA ALA A 161 6.86 -13.46 -0.77
C ALA A 161 5.90 -14.57 -1.20
N ASP A 162 5.06 -15.07 -0.30
CA ASP A 162 3.95 -15.99 -0.59
C ASP A 162 2.66 -15.28 -1.01
N ASN A 163 2.63 -13.94 -0.92
CA ASN A 163 1.53 -13.11 -1.38
C ASN A 163 1.96 -12.21 -2.55
N GLU A 164 1.42 -12.48 -3.73
CA GLU A 164 1.75 -11.76 -4.96
C GLU A 164 0.67 -10.75 -5.38
N ASP A 165 -0.48 -10.75 -4.70
CA ASP A 165 -1.60 -9.85 -4.98
C ASP A 165 -2.01 -9.15 -3.68
N VAL A 166 -1.68 -7.86 -3.55
CA VAL A 166 -2.11 -7.03 -2.42
C VAL A 166 -3.00 -5.92 -2.93
N ASN A 167 -4.24 -5.87 -2.45
CA ASN A 167 -5.14 -4.77 -2.76
C ASN A 167 -4.97 -3.59 -1.78
N LEU A 168 -5.52 -2.43 -2.14
CA LEU A 168 -5.42 -1.21 -1.36
C LEU A 168 -5.99 -1.36 0.06
N LEU A 169 -7.05 -2.14 0.24
CA LEU A 169 -7.67 -2.34 1.56
C LEU A 169 -6.77 -3.19 2.46
N GLU A 170 -6.17 -4.24 1.90
CA GLU A 170 -5.15 -5.05 2.58
C GLU A 170 -3.95 -4.19 2.94
N GLY A 171 -3.45 -3.38 2.00
CA GLY A 171 -2.33 -2.47 2.28
C GLY A 171 -2.63 -1.46 3.38
N LEU A 172 -3.85 -0.91 3.42
CA LEU A 172 -4.31 -0.08 4.52
C LEU A 172 -4.39 -0.85 5.84
N ALA A 173 -4.86 -2.10 5.83
CA ALA A 173 -4.91 -2.95 7.01
C ALA A 173 -3.51 -3.28 7.53
N MET A 174 -2.57 -3.59 6.64
CA MET A 174 -1.15 -3.82 6.96
C MET A 174 -0.50 -2.60 7.60
N ALA A 175 -0.95 -1.39 7.24
CA ALA A 175 -0.48 -0.13 7.82
C ALA A 175 -1.20 0.28 9.12
N GLY A 176 -2.15 -0.52 9.62
CA GLY A 176 -2.93 -0.22 10.83
C GLY A 176 -4.21 0.60 10.60
N GLY A 177 -4.62 0.77 9.34
CA GLY A 177 -5.85 1.44 8.92
C GLY A 177 -5.73 2.96 8.77
N ILE A 178 -6.87 3.59 8.47
CA ILE A 178 -6.99 5.05 8.31
C ILE A 178 -7.42 5.67 9.65
N SER A 179 -6.72 6.73 10.05
CA SER A 179 -7.07 7.53 11.22
C SER A 179 -8.45 8.22 11.05
N ILE A 180 -9.09 8.61 12.15
CA ILE A 180 -10.34 9.39 12.12
C ILE A 180 -10.22 10.75 11.40
N TYR A 181 -8.99 11.19 11.13
CA TYR A 181 -8.71 12.43 10.42
C TYR A 181 -8.44 12.20 8.93
N GLY A 182 -8.36 10.96 8.45
CA GLY A 182 -8.14 10.65 7.04
C GLY A 182 -9.37 10.85 6.17
N LYS A 183 -9.16 11.35 4.95
CA LYS A 183 -10.20 11.47 3.94
C LYS A 183 -10.32 10.18 3.13
N MET A 184 -11.29 9.34 3.48
CA MET A 184 -11.59 8.10 2.75
C MET A 184 -12.01 8.36 1.30
N GLU A 185 -12.68 9.48 1.04
CA GLU A 185 -13.06 9.94 -0.29
C GLU A 185 -11.89 10.37 -1.18
N ASN A 186 -10.68 10.47 -0.62
CA ASN A 186 -9.53 11.02 -1.33
C ASN A 186 -8.19 10.36 -0.98
N VAL A 187 -8.05 9.09 -1.36
CA VAL A 187 -6.79 8.36 -1.26
C VAL A 187 -6.03 8.46 -2.58
N LEU A 188 -4.82 9.01 -2.54
CA LEU A 188 -3.95 9.16 -3.70
C LEU A 188 -3.03 7.95 -3.82
N VAL A 189 -3.05 7.28 -4.97
CA VAL A 189 -2.05 6.27 -5.33
C VAL A 189 -1.16 6.85 -6.42
N ILE A 190 0.14 6.84 -6.17
CA ILE A 190 1.18 7.28 -7.10
C ILE A 190 1.94 6.03 -7.54
N ARG A 191 2.04 5.85 -8.86
CA ARG A 191 2.71 4.72 -9.49
C ARG A 191 3.71 5.22 -10.50
N GLU A 192 4.87 4.58 -10.54
CA GLU A 192 5.90 4.85 -11.55
C GLU A 192 6.12 3.59 -12.39
N GLN A 193 5.92 3.69 -13.69
CA GLN A 193 6.09 2.57 -14.61
C GLN A 193 6.61 3.06 -15.96
N ASN A 194 7.59 2.36 -16.52
CA ASN A 194 8.16 2.65 -17.84
C ASN A 194 8.66 4.11 -18.01
N GLY A 195 9.13 4.73 -16.93
CA GLY A 195 9.58 6.13 -16.93
C GLY A 195 8.44 7.15 -16.83
N GLU A 196 7.19 6.72 -16.75
CA GLU A 196 6.04 7.58 -16.53
C GLU A 196 5.54 7.48 -15.09
N ARG A 197 5.19 8.64 -14.51
CA ARG A 197 4.53 8.70 -13.21
C ARG A 197 3.04 8.95 -13.43
N THR A 198 2.21 8.04 -12.95
CA THR A 198 0.76 8.14 -12.99
C THR A 198 0.20 8.27 -11.58
N MET A 199 -0.91 9.00 -11.45
CA MET A 199 -1.53 9.28 -10.15
C MET A 199 -3.03 9.10 -10.26
N ALA A 200 -3.63 8.38 -9.31
CA ALA A 200 -5.07 8.19 -9.24
C ALA A 200 -5.60 8.53 -7.85
N ARG A 201 -6.74 9.21 -7.80
CA ARG A 201 -7.48 9.44 -6.56
C ARG A 201 -8.63 8.46 -6.48
N LEU A 202 -8.70 7.75 -5.36
CA LEU A 202 -9.64 6.68 -5.09
C LEU A 202 -10.53 7.09 -3.91
N ASN A 203 -11.81 6.76 -4.03
CA ASN A 203 -12.82 7.06 -3.03
C ASN A 203 -13.24 5.77 -2.32
N LEU A 204 -12.70 5.49 -1.13
CA LEU A 204 -12.98 4.29 -0.36
C LEU A 204 -14.44 4.18 0.13
N ASN A 205 -15.21 5.25 0.05
CA ASN A 205 -16.64 5.22 0.33
C ASN A 205 -17.46 4.65 -0.84
N SER A 206 -16.87 4.45 -2.02
CA SER A 206 -17.56 3.97 -3.21
C SER A 206 -17.12 2.57 -3.63
N LYS A 207 -18.07 1.73 -4.03
CA LYS A 207 -17.79 0.40 -4.61
C LYS A 207 -16.99 0.46 -5.91
N GLU A 208 -17.02 1.58 -6.63
CA GLU A 208 -16.33 1.75 -7.91
C GLU A 208 -14.80 1.60 -7.79
N ILE A 209 -14.24 1.74 -6.59
CA ILE A 209 -12.81 1.49 -6.36
C ILE A 209 -12.41 0.05 -6.71
N LEU A 210 -13.33 -0.91 -6.56
CA LEU A 210 -13.04 -2.33 -6.81
C LEU A 210 -12.72 -2.58 -8.30
N ASN A 211 -13.23 -1.72 -9.18
CA ASN A 211 -12.99 -1.76 -10.62
C ASN A 211 -11.79 -0.90 -11.06
N SER A 212 -11.14 -0.21 -10.14
CA SER A 212 -10.03 0.70 -10.47
C SER A 212 -8.76 -0.08 -10.84
N PRO A 213 -8.00 0.36 -11.87
CA PRO A 213 -6.69 -0.21 -12.18
C PRO A 213 -5.61 0.06 -11.10
N TYR A 214 -5.94 0.87 -10.09
CA TYR A 214 -5.11 1.15 -8.92
C TYR A 214 -5.62 0.47 -7.65
N PHE A 215 -6.64 -0.39 -7.74
CA PHE A 215 -7.13 -1.14 -6.59
C PHE A 215 -6.09 -2.14 -6.08
N PHE A 216 -5.46 -2.88 -7.00
CA PHE A 216 -4.31 -3.72 -6.69
C PHE A 216 -3.04 -2.87 -6.70
N LEU A 217 -2.31 -2.95 -5.59
CA LEU A 217 -1.03 -2.29 -5.40
C LEU A 217 0.04 -3.00 -6.22
N GLN A 218 1.02 -2.23 -6.66
CA GLN A 218 2.15 -2.70 -7.42
C GLN A 218 3.44 -2.29 -6.73
N GLN A 219 4.52 -2.91 -7.19
CA GLN A 219 5.85 -2.66 -6.67
C GLN A 219 6.18 -1.17 -6.66
N ASN A 220 6.63 -0.69 -5.49
CA ASN A 220 6.98 0.70 -5.21
C ASN A 220 5.83 1.73 -5.33
N ASP A 221 4.56 1.30 -5.30
CA ASP A 221 3.44 2.25 -5.19
C ASP A 221 3.55 3.09 -3.93
N ILE A 222 3.10 4.36 -4.01
CA ILE A 222 2.96 5.25 -2.86
C ILE A 222 1.48 5.55 -2.67
N VAL A 223 0.96 5.18 -1.51
CA VAL A 223 -0.41 5.46 -1.08
C VAL A 223 -0.37 6.59 -0.07
N TYR A 224 -1.05 7.68 -0.39
CA TYR A 224 -1.17 8.86 0.47
C TYR A 224 -2.63 9.10 0.84
N VAL A 225 -2.92 9.05 2.14
CA VAL A 225 -4.23 9.38 2.68
C VAL A 225 -4.22 10.83 3.16
N GLU A 226 -5.00 11.68 2.49
CA GLU A 226 -5.02 13.12 2.79
C GLU A 226 -5.62 13.39 4.18
N PRO A 227 -4.98 14.25 5.01
CA PRO A 227 -5.55 14.70 6.26
C PRO A 227 -6.72 15.63 6.06
N ASP A 228 -7.68 15.57 6.97
CA ASP A 228 -8.80 16.48 6.95
C ASP A 228 -8.40 17.92 7.33
N LYS A 229 -9.13 18.87 6.72
CA LYS A 229 -9.00 20.30 7.00
C LYS A 229 -9.14 20.61 8.49
N ALA A 230 -9.95 19.88 9.26
CA ALA A 230 -10.09 20.08 10.70
C ALA A 230 -8.79 19.80 11.46
N LYS A 231 -7.99 18.80 11.05
CA LYS A 231 -6.65 18.55 11.62
C LYS A 231 -5.68 19.67 11.22
N VAL A 232 -5.70 20.06 9.95
CA VAL A 232 -4.88 21.17 9.40
C VAL A 232 -5.27 22.54 9.97
N THR A 233 -6.52 22.73 10.38
CA THR A 233 -7.00 23.99 11.00
C THR A 233 -6.87 23.94 12.53
N GLY A 234 -6.89 22.76 13.15
CA GLY A 234 -6.61 22.59 14.58
C GLY A 234 -5.16 22.92 14.97
N THR A 235 -4.23 22.92 14.00
CA THR A 235 -2.89 23.48 14.17
C THR A 235 -2.87 25.02 14.10
N SER A 236 -3.94 25.67 13.63
CA SER A 236 -4.04 27.14 13.62
C SER A 236 -4.26 27.69 15.03
N PHE A 237 -3.32 28.53 15.47
CA PHE A 237 -3.29 29.17 16.79
C PHE A 237 -4.62 29.87 17.15
N ILE A 238 -5.27 30.50 16.17
CA ILE A 238 -6.47 31.32 16.37
C ILE A 238 -7.68 30.46 16.77
N ARG A 239 -7.88 29.30 16.14
CA ARG A 239 -9.04 28.44 16.42
C ARG A 239 -8.87 27.64 17.71
N ARG A 240 -7.63 27.24 18.04
CA ARG A 240 -7.30 26.57 19.30
C ARG A 240 -7.54 27.46 20.53
N ASN A 241 -7.29 28.77 20.39
CA ASN A 241 -7.38 29.71 21.50
C ASN A 241 -8.68 30.52 21.56
N TRP A 242 -9.64 30.26 20.67
CA TRP A 242 -10.93 30.97 20.65
C TRP A 242 -11.70 30.83 21.98
N GLY A 243 -11.64 29.66 22.62
CA GLY A 243 -12.24 29.43 23.93
C GLY A 243 -11.63 30.32 25.02
N PHE A 244 -10.31 30.54 25.00
CA PHE A 244 -9.64 31.46 25.91
C PHE A 244 -10.02 32.91 25.64
N ALA A 245 -10.06 33.32 24.36
CA ALA A 245 -10.49 34.66 23.98
C ALA A 245 -11.94 34.93 24.43
N ALA A 246 -12.85 33.99 24.20
CA ALA A 246 -14.23 34.08 24.65
C ALA A 246 -14.35 34.12 26.18
N GLY A 247 -13.53 33.35 26.90
CA GLY A 247 -13.47 33.35 28.36
C GLY A 247 -12.96 34.68 28.95
N ILE A 248 -11.96 35.31 28.34
CA ILE A 248 -11.47 36.62 28.76
C ILE A 248 -12.55 37.68 28.57
N VAL A 249 -13.25 37.66 27.43
CA VAL A 249 -14.35 38.60 27.15
C VAL A 249 -15.51 38.42 28.13
N SER A 250 -15.91 37.17 28.44
CA SER A 250 -16.97 36.92 29.41
C SER A 250 -16.57 37.38 30.82
N SER A 251 -15.34 37.13 31.22
CA SER A 251 -14.81 37.51 32.54
C SER A 251 -14.71 39.04 32.68
N ALA A 252 -14.23 39.73 31.65
CA ALA A 252 -14.19 41.19 31.60
C ALA A 252 -15.59 41.80 31.66
N TRP A 253 -16.58 41.19 30.99
CA TRP A 253 -17.98 41.61 31.04
C TRP A 253 -18.58 41.46 32.45
N VAL A 254 -18.31 40.34 33.13
CA VAL A 254 -18.76 40.11 34.51
C VAL A 254 -18.14 41.13 35.46
N LEU A 255 -16.83 41.40 35.35
CA LEU A 255 -16.14 42.41 36.16
C LEU A 255 -16.70 43.82 35.96
N TYR A 256 -16.98 44.20 34.71
CA TYR A 256 -17.60 45.50 34.41
C TYR A 256 -18.98 45.66 35.06
N GLN A 257 -19.77 44.58 35.14
CA GLN A 257 -21.09 44.60 35.79
C GLN A 257 -21.01 44.63 37.32
N LEU A 258 -19.92 44.13 37.92
CA LEU A 258 -19.71 44.16 39.38
C LEU A 258 -19.15 45.51 39.87
N LEU A 259 -18.41 46.24 39.03
CA LEU A 259 -17.79 47.53 39.36
C LEU A 259 -18.70 48.74 39.09
N LYS A 260 -19.95 48.51 38.72
CA LYS A 260 -20.94 49.54 38.37
C LYS A 260 -22.15 49.44 39.28
#